data_AF-A0A0N4VHJ7-F1
#
_entry.id   AF-A0A0N4VHJ7-F1
#
_cell.length_a   1.000
_cell.length_b   1.000
_cell.length_c   1.000
_cell.angle_alpha   90.00
_cell.angle_beta   90.00
_cell.angle_gamma   90.00
#
_symmetry.space_group_name_H-M   'P 1'
#
loop_
_entity.id
_entity.type
_entity.pdbx_description
1 polymer ?
#
loop_
_entity_poly.entity_id
_entity_poly.type
_entity_poly.pdbx_seq_one_letter_code
_entity_poly.pdbx_strand_id
1 'polypeptide(L)'
;GNFQNICSICQELKKENVSISENLEERFEQDSKNVTEALKAIENELSEINEKVWWLPRSDLQQLYNESQSIKDDVSKKALEIEEIEAKSNGIRAKIEVYETEKETNIAKAIEQWIMLTEGRKRLHNIEGLFLDVSRLAENSAEIINLDSLRTFANNVAEKLKGVADYYDSNTATVQKIHSILHELAVKKVELQTKNISSKKKCAFLGFFCN
;
A
#
# COMPACT_ATOMS: atom_id res chain seq x y z
N GLY A 1 17.63 15.85 -19.57
CA GLY A 1 16.34 15.17 -19.37
C GLY A 1 16.42 14.39 -18.08
N ASN A 2 15.53 14.67 -17.12
CA ASN A 2 15.51 14.00 -15.82
C ASN A 2 15.23 12.51 -16.03
N PHE A 3 16.10 11.66 -15.48
CA PHE A 3 15.88 10.21 -15.45
C PHE A 3 14.64 9.90 -14.62
N GLN A 4 13.60 9.47 -15.32
CA GLN A 4 12.63 8.43 -14.96
C GLN A 4 12.24 8.32 -13.48
N ASN A 5 11.00 8.72 -13.19
CA ASN A 5 10.19 8.07 -12.14
C ASN A 5 10.25 6.56 -12.38
N ILE A 6 11.09 5.87 -11.60
CA ILE A 6 11.12 4.42 -11.61
C ILE A 6 9.81 3.96 -10.98
N CYS A 7 9.02 3.21 -11.74
CA CYS A 7 7.78 2.60 -11.27
C CYS A 7 8.04 1.75 -10.03
N SER A 8 7.44 2.10 -8.90
CA SER A 8 7.66 1.47 -7.59
C SER A 8 7.28 -0.01 -7.59
N ILE A 9 6.12 -0.33 -8.15
CA ILE A 9 5.69 -1.73 -8.32
C ILE A 9 6.64 -2.52 -9.23
N CYS A 10 7.30 -1.86 -10.18
CA CYS A 10 8.29 -2.49 -11.04
C CYS A 10 9.59 -2.83 -10.31
N GLN A 11 9.95 -2.09 -9.25
CA GLN A 11 11.08 -2.44 -8.39
C GLN A 11 10.73 -3.64 -7.53
N GLU A 12 9.51 -3.69 -6.97
CA GLU A 12 9.07 -4.83 -6.17
C GLU A 12 8.97 -6.11 -6.99
N LEU A 13 8.39 -6.06 -8.20
CA LEU A 13 8.32 -7.20 -9.12
C LEU A 13 9.71 -7.77 -9.47
N LYS A 14 10.75 -6.93 -9.53
CA LYS A 14 12.13 -7.37 -9.79
C LYS A 14 12.76 -8.09 -8.60
N LYS A 15 12.35 -7.78 -7.36
CA LYS A 15 12.86 -8.43 -6.16
C LYS A 15 12.28 -9.84 -5.98
N GLU A 16 11.04 -10.03 -6.39
CA GLU A 16 10.29 -11.26 -6.11
C GLU A 16 10.59 -12.45 -7.05
N ASN A 17 11.53 -12.33 -8.01
CA ASN A 17 11.88 -13.41 -8.97
C ASN A 17 10.64 -14.15 -9.49
N VAL A 18 9.69 -13.36 -9.96
CA VAL A 18 8.33 -13.82 -10.18
C VAL A 18 8.24 -14.74 -11.38
N SER A 19 7.89 -16.01 -11.13
CA SER A 19 7.57 -16.98 -12.18
C SER A 19 6.09 -16.87 -12.58
N ILE A 20 5.86 -16.83 -13.87
CA ILE A 20 4.53 -16.95 -14.47
C ILE A 20 4.07 -18.41 -14.36
N SER A 21 2.76 -18.66 -14.26
CA SER A 21 2.19 -20.01 -14.16
C SER A 21 2.77 -20.99 -15.19
N GLU A 22 3.15 -22.18 -14.72
CA GLU A 22 3.69 -23.28 -15.54
C GLU A 22 2.68 -23.82 -16.58
N ASN A 23 1.38 -23.49 -16.45
CA ASN A 23 0.31 -24.02 -17.32
C ASN A 23 -0.20 -23.02 -18.37
N LEU A 24 0.52 -21.92 -18.62
CA LEU A 24 0.03 -20.86 -19.49
C LEU A 24 -0.16 -21.34 -20.95
N GLU A 25 0.68 -22.25 -21.43
CA GLU A 25 0.59 -22.80 -22.79
C GLU A 25 -0.69 -23.63 -23.00
N GLU A 26 -1.05 -24.49 -22.03
CA GLU A 26 -2.31 -25.25 -22.09
C GLU A 26 -3.53 -24.32 -22.09
N ARG A 27 -3.45 -23.20 -21.35
CA ARG A 27 -4.51 -22.18 -21.37
C ARG A 27 -4.61 -21.50 -22.72
N PHE A 28 -3.50 -21.21 -23.40
CA PHE A 28 -3.52 -20.64 -24.76
C PHE A 28 -4.18 -21.58 -25.77
N GLU A 29 -3.89 -22.88 -25.70
CA GLU A 29 -4.53 -23.88 -26.55
C GLU A 29 -6.04 -23.97 -26.29
N GLN A 30 -6.47 -23.90 -25.02
CA GLN A 30 -7.88 -23.88 -24.66
C GLN A 30 -8.57 -22.61 -25.13
N ASP A 31 -7.96 -21.45 -24.90
CA ASP A 31 -8.49 -20.14 -25.31
C ASP A 31 -8.71 -20.08 -26.84
N SER A 32 -7.82 -20.72 -27.60
CA SER A 32 -7.91 -20.77 -29.07
C SER A 32 -9.05 -21.65 -29.59
N LYS A 33 -9.55 -22.59 -28.78
CA LYS A 33 -10.67 -23.47 -29.15
C LYS A 33 -12.02 -22.78 -28.95
N ASN A 34 -12.14 -21.91 -27.95
CA ASN A 34 -13.38 -21.19 -27.65
C ASN A 34 -13.10 -19.75 -27.21
N VAL A 35 -12.92 -18.85 -28.19
CA VAL A 35 -12.55 -17.45 -27.94
C VAL A 35 -13.57 -16.71 -27.09
N THR A 36 -14.88 -16.89 -27.35
CA THR A 36 -15.93 -16.19 -26.62
C THR A 36 -15.91 -16.53 -25.12
N GLU A 37 -15.76 -17.81 -24.78
CA GLU A 37 -15.65 -18.26 -23.39
C GLU A 37 -14.33 -17.79 -22.75
N ALA A 38 -13.24 -17.80 -23.50
CA ALA A 38 -11.94 -17.31 -23.06
C ALA A 38 -11.99 -15.82 -22.69
N LEU A 39 -12.57 -14.98 -23.54
CA LEU A 39 -12.72 -13.54 -23.28
C LEU A 39 -13.55 -13.28 -22.02
N LYS A 40 -14.63 -14.05 -21.81
CA LYS A 40 -15.45 -13.96 -20.59
C LYS A 40 -14.68 -14.40 -19.34
N ALA A 41 -13.86 -15.45 -19.44
CA ALA A 41 -13.01 -15.88 -18.34
C ALA A 41 -11.97 -14.81 -17.97
N ILE A 42 -11.34 -14.19 -18.98
CA ILE A 42 -10.41 -13.08 -18.78
C ILE A 42 -11.12 -11.88 -18.14
N GLU A 43 -12.33 -11.54 -18.59
CA GLU A 43 -13.13 -10.45 -18.00
C GLU A 43 -13.39 -10.67 -16.50
N ASN A 44 -13.76 -11.89 -16.12
CA ASN A 44 -13.98 -12.26 -14.73
C ASN A 44 -12.69 -12.13 -13.91
N GLU A 45 -11.58 -12.67 -14.40
CA GLU A 45 -10.26 -12.56 -13.75
C GLU A 45 -9.85 -11.09 -13.55
N LEU A 46 -10.00 -10.25 -14.58
CA LEU A 46 -9.71 -8.82 -14.49
C LEU A 46 -10.64 -8.11 -13.50
N SER A 47 -11.91 -8.51 -13.43
CA SER A 47 -12.88 -7.93 -12.50
C SER A 47 -12.56 -8.29 -11.05
N GLU A 48 -12.19 -9.55 -10.78
CA GLU A 48 -11.74 -9.98 -9.45
C GLU A 48 -10.52 -9.22 -8.98
N ILE A 49 -9.54 -8.98 -9.87
CA ILE A 49 -8.38 -8.16 -9.55
C ILE A 49 -8.82 -6.72 -9.24
N ASN A 50 -9.66 -6.14 -10.09
CA ASN A 50 -10.13 -4.77 -9.96
C ASN A 50 -10.89 -4.51 -8.65
N GLU A 51 -11.67 -5.47 -8.17
CA GLU A 51 -12.42 -5.38 -6.91
C GLU A 51 -11.51 -5.47 -5.68
N LYS A 52 -10.36 -6.15 -5.80
CA LYS A 52 -9.46 -6.46 -4.69
C LYS A 52 -8.13 -5.70 -4.73
N VAL A 53 -8.07 -4.57 -5.45
CA VAL A 53 -6.86 -3.73 -5.54
C VAL A 53 -6.33 -3.35 -4.15
N TRP A 54 -7.21 -3.00 -3.23
CA TRP A 54 -6.87 -2.77 -1.82
C TRP A 54 -7.31 -3.98 -1.00
N TRP A 55 -6.35 -4.75 -0.52
CA TRP A 55 -6.64 -5.93 0.30
C TRP A 55 -7.09 -5.55 1.71
N LEU A 56 -6.44 -4.53 2.26
CA LEU A 56 -6.77 -3.93 3.56
C LEU A 56 -7.14 -2.44 3.36
N PRO A 57 -8.07 -1.92 4.18
CA PRO A 57 -8.40 -0.50 4.19
C PRO A 57 -7.18 0.37 4.46
N ARG A 58 -7.09 1.51 3.78
CA ARG A 58 -5.94 2.39 3.91
C ARG A 58 -5.99 3.26 5.16
N SER A 59 -4.91 3.30 5.92
CA SER A 59 -4.75 4.22 7.04
C SER A 59 -4.60 5.67 6.58
N ASP A 60 -5.31 6.63 7.17
CA ASP A 60 -5.11 8.05 6.89
C ASP A 60 -3.87 8.59 7.63
N LEU A 61 -2.74 8.61 6.93
CA LEU A 61 -1.48 9.09 7.50
C LEU A 61 -1.43 10.59 7.73
N GLN A 62 -2.22 11.38 7.00
CA GLN A 62 -2.29 12.82 7.24
C GLN A 62 -3.03 13.09 8.56
N GLN A 63 -4.12 12.38 8.81
CA GLN A 63 -4.79 12.40 10.10
C GLN A 63 -3.85 11.93 11.21
N LEU A 64 -3.14 10.81 11.03
CA LEU A 64 -2.22 10.29 12.04
C LEU A 64 -1.08 11.27 12.35
N TYR A 65 -0.56 11.95 11.32
CA TYR A 65 0.42 13.02 11.48
C TYR A 65 -0.15 14.18 12.30
N ASN A 66 -1.35 14.67 11.97
CA ASN A 66 -1.99 15.75 12.70
C ASN A 66 -2.24 15.40 14.17
N GLU A 67 -2.69 14.16 14.45
CA GLU A 67 -2.83 13.65 15.81
C GLU A 67 -1.49 13.63 16.56
N SER A 68 -0.42 13.16 15.92
CA SER A 68 0.92 13.14 16.51
C SER A 68 1.44 14.55 16.82
N GLN A 69 1.19 15.51 15.93
CA GLN A 69 1.60 16.90 16.09
C GLN A 69 0.81 17.57 17.23
N SER A 70 -0.50 17.32 17.34
CA SER A 70 -1.31 17.84 18.44
C SER A 70 -0.78 17.36 19.79
N ILE A 71 -0.38 16.09 19.90
CA ILE A 71 0.20 15.55 21.14
C ILE A 71 1.51 16.27 21.46
N LYS A 72 2.39 16.46 20.47
CA LYS A 72 3.65 17.21 20.64
C LYS A 72 3.44 18.64 21.13
N ASP A 73 2.43 19.32 20.58
CA ASP A 73 2.10 20.68 20.97
C ASP A 73 1.56 20.74 22.41
N ASP A 74 0.71 19.80 22.80
CA ASP A 74 0.16 19.72 24.16
C ASP A 74 1.26 19.41 25.19
N VAL A 75 2.20 18.53 24.86
CA VAL A 75 3.38 18.27 25.70
C VAL A 75 4.25 19.51 25.86
N SER A 76 4.46 20.26 24.77
CA SER A 76 5.26 21.48 24.79
C SER A 76 4.62 22.57 25.67
N LYS A 77 3.29 22.62 25.70
CA LYS A 77 2.50 23.51 26.56
C LYS A 77 2.37 23.00 28.01
N LYS A 78 2.93 21.83 28.34
CA LYS A 78 2.74 21.14 29.63
C LYS A 78 1.26 20.91 29.96
N ALA A 79 0.45 20.66 28.94
CA ALA A 79 -0.98 20.42 29.07
C ALA A 79 -1.32 18.94 29.32
N LEU A 80 -0.33 18.05 29.32
CA LEU A 80 -0.50 16.61 29.53
C LEU A 80 0.36 16.11 30.69
N GLU A 81 -0.21 15.21 31.48
CA GLU A 81 0.50 14.44 32.49
C GLU A 81 1.33 13.31 31.85
N ILE A 82 2.35 12.83 32.58
CA ILE A 82 3.30 11.82 32.06
C ILE A 82 2.57 10.54 31.59
N GLU A 83 1.54 10.12 32.31
CA GLU A 83 0.73 8.94 31.98
C GLU A 83 -0.09 9.15 30.70
N GLU A 84 -0.59 10.37 30.48
CA GLU A 84 -1.33 10.73 29.26
C GLU A 84 -0.40 10.79 28.05
N ILE A 85 0.81 11.32 28.21
CA ILE A 85 1.84 11.31 27.16
C ILE A 85 2.17 9.87 26.75
N GLU A 86 2.32 8.98 27.73
CA GLU A 86 2.56 7.56 27.48
C GLU A 86 1.40 6.91 26.75
N ALA A 87 0.18 7.02 27.26
CA ALA A 87 -1.01 6.44 26.66
C ALA A 87 -1.22 6.93 25.22
N LYS A 88 -1.15 8.25 24.98
CA LYS A 88 -1.33 8.84 23.65
C LYS A 88 -0.20 8.44 22.69
N SER A 89 1.06 8.44 23.14
CA SER A 89 2.19 8.00 22.30
C SER A 89 2.12 6.50 21.93
N ASN A 90 1.65 5.65 22.85
CA ASN A 90 1.41 4.23 22.59
C ASN A 90 0.25 4.03 21.60
N GLY A 91 -0.80 4.85 21.68
CA GLY A 91 -1.88 4.85 20.69
C GLY A 91 -1.40 5.16 19.27
N ILE A 92 -0.51 6.16 19.11
CA ILE A 92 0.10 6.47 17.81
C ILE A 92 1.01 5.32 17.33
N ARG A 93 1.80 4.71 18.22
CA ARG A 93 2.63 3.53 17.87
C ARG A 93 1.79 2.37 17.35
N ALA A 94 0.69 2.05 18.01
CA ALA A 94 -0.21 0.98 17.58
C ALA A 94 -0.80 1.26 16.19
N LYS A 95 -1.19 2.51 15.90
CA LYS A 95 -1.68 2.91 14.57
C LYS A 95 -0.59 2.80 13.48
N ILE A 96 0.67 3.12 13.81
CA ILE A 96 1.80 2.94 12.89
C ILE A 96 2.08 1.45 12.63
N GLU A 97 1.99 0.59 13.64
CA GLU A 97 2.16 -0.86 13.47
C GLU A 97 1.08 -1.46 12.54
N VAL A 98 -0.16 -1.00 12.70
CA VAL A 98 -1.25 -1.35 11.76
C VAL A 98 -0.93 -0.89 10.35
N TYR A 99 -0.43 0.34 10.18
CA TYR A 99 -0.04 0.86 8.87
C TYR A 99 1.10 0.06 8.22
N GLU A 100 2.13 -0.34 8.96
CA GLU A 100 3.24 -1.12 8.38
C GLU A 100 2.75 -2.52 7.95
N THR A 101 1.91 -3.17 8.77
CA THR A 101 1.29 -4.46 8.40
C THR A 101 0.38 -4.32 7.18
N GLU A 102 -0.41 -3.24 7.12
CA GLU A 102 -1.26 -2.88 5.99
C GLU A 102 -0.42 -2.70 4.72
N LYS A 103 0.67 -1.92 4.80
CA LYS A 103 1.60 -1.67 3.70
C LYS A 103 2.20 -2.95 3.14
N GLU A 104 2.77 -3.79 4.00
CA GLU A 104 3.37 -5.06 3.60
C GLU A 104 2.34 -5.95 2.89
N THR A 105 1.14 -6.08 3.48
CA THR A 105 0.07 -6.93 2.93
C THR A 105 -0.43 -6.40 1.59
N ASN A 106 -0.74 -5.10 1.50
CA ASN A 106 -1.28 -4.50 0.29
C ASN A 106 -0.27 -4.51 -0.86
N ILE A 107 1.03 -4.26 -0.59
CA ILE A 107 2.07 -4.34 -1.62
C ILE A 107 2.21 -5.79 -2.12
N ALA A 108 2.32 -6.77 -1.22
CA ALA A 108 2.42 -8.17 -1.61
C ALA A 108 1.22 -8.62 -2.45
N LYS A 109 0.00 -8.25 -2.06
CA LYS A 109 -1.21 -8.58 -2.82
C LYS A 109 -1.31 -7.85 -4.15
N ALA A 110 -0.88 -6.59 -4.22
CA ALA A 110 -0.81 -5.87 -5.49
C ALA A 110 0.18 -6.52 -6.46
N ILE A 111 1.30 -7.07 -5.96
CA ILE A 111 2.27 -7.83 -6.76
C ILE A 111 1.62 -9.12 -7.27
N GLU A 112 1.03 -9.94 -6.40
CA GLU A 112 0.31 -11.16 -6.80
C GLU A 112 -0.71 -10.88 -7.92
N GLN A 113 -1.51 -9.83 -7.75
CA GLN A 113 -2.51 -9.39 -8.73
C GLN A 113 -1.89 -8.88 -10.03
N TRP A 114 -0.71 -8.24 -9.97
CA TRP A 114 0.01 -7.80 -11.16
C TRP A 114 0.45 -8.98 -12.04
N ILE A 115 0.77 -10.11 -11.42
CA ILE A 115 1.14 -11.35 -12.10
C ILE A 115 -0.06 -11.89 -12.86
N MET A 116 -1.20 -12.02 -12.17
CA MET A 116 -2.45 -12.46 -12.77
C MET A 116 -2.87 -11.54 -13.92
N LEU A 117 -2.73 -10.22 -13.74
CA LEU A 117 -2.97 -9.23 -14.81
C LEU A 117 -2.05 -9.45 -16.02
N THR A 118 -0.78 -9.78 -15.77
CA THR A 118 0.19 -10.07 -16.83
C THR A 118 -0.20 -11.34 -17.59
N GLU A 119 -0.67 -12.38 -16.90
CA GLU A 119 -1.20 -13.59 -17.53
C GLU A 119 -2.43 -13.29 -18.39
N GLY A 120 -3.41 -12.56 -17.85
CA GLY A 120 -4.59 -12.14 -18.62
C GLY A 120 -4.23 -11.34 -19.88
N ARG A 121 -3.25 -10.42 -19.78
CA ARG A 121 -2.74 -9.68 -20.94
C ARG A 121 -2.08 -10.57 -21.98
N LYS A 122 -1.29 -11.57 -21.56
CA LYS A 122 -0.70 -12.54 -22.48
C LYS A 122 -1.77 -13.37 -23.20
N ARG A 123 -2.80 -13.81 -22.48
CA ARG A 123 -3.95 -14.52 -23.07
C ARG A 123 -4.69 -13.67 -24.11
N LEU A 124 -4.98 -12.40 -23.79
CA LEU A 124 -5.57 -11.45 -24.74
C LEU A 124 -4.70 -11.25 -25.98
N HIS A 125 -3.37 -11.18 -25.82
CA HIS A 125 -2.46 -11.06 -26.95
C HIS A 125 -2.44 -12.32 -27.83
N ASN A 126 -2.48 -13.51 -27.23
CA ASN A 126 -2.57 -14.76 -27.96
C ASN A 126 -3.88 -14.85 -28.77
N ILE A 127 -5.01 -14.48 -28.18
CA ILE A 127 -6.32 -14.44 -28.85
C ILE A 127 -6.31 -13.46 -30.03
N GLU A 128 -5.72 -12.27 -29.88
CA GLU A 128 -5.57 -11.32 -30.99
C GLU A 128 -4.84 -11.95 -32.19
N GLY A 129 -3.82 -12.77 -31.93
CA GLY A 129 -3.08 -13.49 -32.96
C GLY A 129 -3.98 -14.33 -33.89
N LEU A 130 -5.12 -14.81 -33.39
CA LEU A 130 -6.09 -15.60 -34.17
C LEU A 130 -6.86 -14.77 -35.20
N PHE A 131 -6.93 -13.45 -34.99
CA PHE A 131 -7.68 -12.49 -35.81
C PHE A 131 -6.80 -11.67 -36.76
N LEU A 132 -5.52 -12.01 -36.91
CA LEU A 132 -4.60 -11.33 -37.83
C LEU A 132 -4.94 -11.57 -39.33
N ASP A 133 -5.82 -12.53 -39.64
CA ASP A 133 -6.38 -12.73 -40.98
C ASP A 133 -7.59 -11.80 -41.20
N VAL A 134 -7.56 -11.01 -42.27
CA VAL A 134 -8.62 -10.04 -42.62
C VAL A 134 -10.01 -10.67 -42.71
N SER A 135 -10.11 -11.91 -43.19
CA SER A 135 -11.39 -12.62 -43.31
C SER A 135 -11.95 -12.95 -41.94
N ARG A 136 -11.09 -13.43 -41.03
CA ARG A 136 -11.46 -13.70 -39.64
C ARG A 136 -11.79 -12.43 -38.88
N LEU A 137 -11.09 -11.35 -39.15
CA LEU A 137 -11.35 -10.05 -38.54
C LEU A 137 -12.76 -9.52 -38.87
N ALA A 138 -13.15 -9.62 -40.14
CA ALA A 138 -14.48 -9.19 -40.59
C ALA A 138 -15.60 -10.08 -40.01
N GLU A 139 -15.38 -11.38 -39.92
CA GLU A 139 -16.36 -12.35 -39.41
C GLU A 139 -16.55 -12.27 -37.87
N ASN A 140 -15.55 -11.78 -37.13
CA ASN A 140 -15.52 -11.81 -35.66
C ASN A 140 -15.41 -10.39 -35.04
N SER A 141 -16.07 -9.40 -35.66
CA SER A 141 -15.98 -8.00 -35.23
C SER A 141 -16.42 -7.76 -33.78
N ALA A 142 -17.39 -8.53 -33.26
CA ALA A 142 -17.87 -8.40 -31.88
C ALA A 142 -16.82 -8.85 -30.85
N GLU A 143 -16.16 -9.97 -31.10
CA GLU A 143 -15.08 -10.51 -30.29
C GLU A 143 -13.88 -9.55 -30.25
N ILE A 144 -13.57 -8.90 -31.37
CA ILE A 144 -12.49 -7.91 -31.46
C ILE A 144 -12.81 -6.67 -30.63
N ILE A 145 -14.02 -6.14 -30.74
CA ILE A 145 -14.48 -5.01 -29.90
C ILE A 145 -14.38 -5.37 -28.42
N ASN A 146 -14.78 -6.59 -28.04
CA ASN A 146 -14.66 -7.06 -26.66
C ASN A 146 -13.19 -7.15 -26.22
N LEU A 147 -12.33 -7.71 -27.05
CA LEU A 147 -10.89 -7.82 -26.79
C LEU A 147 -10.24 -6.45 -26.55
N ASP A 148 -10.58 -5.44 -27.34
CA ASP A 148 -10.09 -4.06 -27.14
C ASP A 148 -10.65 -3.41 -25.87
N SER A 149 -11.90 -3.68 -25.53
CA SER A 149 -12.50 -3.28 -24.25
C SER A 149 -11.74 -3.88 -23.06
N LEU A 150 -11.45 -5.19 -23.11
CA LEU A 150 -10.72 -5.90 -22.06
C LEU A 150 -9.27 -5.41 -21.91
N ARG A 151 -8.61 -5.01 -22.99
CA ARG A 151 -7.29 -4.36 -22.93
C ARG A 151 -7.34 -3.03 -22.21
N THR A 152 -8.33 -2.22 -22.53
CA THR A 152 -8.55 -0.93 -21.87
C THR A 152 -8.84 -1.15 -20.38
N PHE A 153 -9.66 -2.14 -20.06
CA PHE A 153 -9.94 -2.51 -18.67
C PHE A 153 -8.69 -2.99 -17.93
N ALA A 154 -7.90 -3.88 -18.53
CA ALA A 154 -6.62 -4.33 -17.98
C ALA A 154 -5.63 -3.17 -17.72
N ASN A 155 -5.61 -2.14 -18.57
CA ASN A 155 -4.81 -0.95 -18.36
C ASN A 155 -5.30 -0.11 -17.17
N ASN A 156 -6.62 0.04 -17.02
CA ASN A 156 -7.18 0.72 -15.85
C ASN A 156 -6.87 -0.04 -14.56
N VAL A 157 -6.92 -1.37 -14.57
CA VAL A 157 -6.54 -2.21 -13.44
C VAL A 157 -5.06 -2.04 -13.11
N ALA A 158 -4.17 -2.00 -14.11
CA ALA A 158 -2.75 -1.73 -13.90
C ALA A 158 -2.51 -0.39 -13.20
N GLU A 159 -3.15 0.69 -13.63
CA GLU A 159 -2.98 2.00 -12.98
C GLU A 159 -3.47 1.98 -11.53
N LYS A 160 -4.56 1.25 -11.24
CA LYS A 160 -5.05 1.09 -9.86
C LYS A 160 -4.07 0.32 -8.97
N LEU A 161 -3.54 -0.81 -9.46
CA LEU A 161 -2.55 -1.61 -8.73
C LEU A 161 -1.26 -0.82 -8.48
N LYS A 162 -0.82 -0.04 -9.48
CA LYS A 162 0.33 0.85 -9.33
C LYS A 162 0.07 1.91 -8.26
N GLY A 163 -1.14 2.44 -8.21
CA GLY A 163 -1.61 3.36 -7.17
C GLY A 163 -1.46 2.82 -5.73
N VAL A 164 -1.40 1.50 -5.54
CA VAL A 164 -1.13 0.89 -4.23
C VAL A 164 0.30 1.16 -3.78
N ALA A 165 1.29 0.85 -4.61
CA ALA A 165 2.69 1.11 -4.31
C ALA A 165 2.98 2.62 -4.21
N ASP A 166 2.45 3.40 -5.16
CA ASP A 166 2.63 4.86 -5.19
C ASP A 166 2.07 5.53 -3.91
N TYR A 167 0.99 5.01 -3.35
CA TYR A 167 0.43 5.50 -2.08
C TYR A 167 1.43 5.36 -0.94
N TYR A 168 2.02 4.19 -0.73
CA TYR A 168 2.96 3.97 0.37
C TYR A 168 4.27 4.72 0.16
N ASP A 169 4.75 4.81 -1.08
CA ASP A 169 5.96 5.54 -1.41
C ASP A 169 5.80 7.04 -1.17
N SER A 170 4.70 7.63 -1.66
CA SER A 170 4.41 9.05 -1.45
C SER A 170 4.24 9.43 0.03
N ASN A 171 3.91 8.47 0.87
CA ASN A 171 3.70 8.66 2.30
C ASN A 171 4.93 8.39 3.18
N THR A 172 6.05 7.91 2.60
CA THR A 172 7.28 7.59 3.35
C THR A 172 7.75 8.76 4.20
N ALA A 173 7.74 9.98 3.65
CA ALA A 173 8.15 11.19 4.37
C ALA A 173 7.22 11.53 5.54
N THR A 174 5.92 11.28 5.41
CA THR A 174 4.93 11.51 6.47
C THR A 174 5.15 10.54 7.63
N VAL A 175 5.36 9.26 7.34
CA VAL A 175 5.68 8.23 8.34
C VAL A 175 6.97 8.57 9.10
N GLN A 176 8.01 9.00 8.39
CA GLN A 176 9.27 9.45 9.01
C GLN A 176 9.05 10.62 9.97
N LYS A 177 8.20 11.59 9.61
CA LYS A 177 7.86 12.71 10.50
C LYS A 177 7.12 12.23 11.76
N ILE A 178 6.19 11.29 11.63
CA ILE A 178 5.47 10.70 12.78
C ILE A 178 6.47 10.00 13.72
N HIS A 179 7.41 9.21 13.18
CA HIS A 179 8.46 8.59 13.98
C HIS A 179 9.35 9.62 14.69
N SER A 180 9.72 10.71 14.01
CA SER A 180 10.48 11.80 14.63
C SER A 180 9.71 12.42 15.81
N ILE A 181 8.41 12.67 15.64
CA ILE A 181 7.56 13.20 16.71
C ILE A 181 7.49 12.20 17.89
N LEU A 182 7.30 10.91 17.62
CA LEU A 182 7.29 9.88 18.66
C LEU A 182 8.62 9.82 19.43
N HIS A 183 9.75 10.00 18.74
CA HIS A 183 11.07 10.06 19.37
C HIS A 183 11.20 11.28 20.27
N GLU A 184 10.81 12.46 19.79
CA GLU A 184 10.81 13.70 20.59
C GLU A 184 9.92 13.59 21.84
N LEU A 185 8.73 13.00 21.71
CA LEU A 185 7.82 12.75 22.83
C LEU A 185 8.45 11.83 23.88
N ALA A 186 9.18 10.79 23.45
CA ALA A 186 9.89 9.89 24.35
C ALA A 186 11.01 10.61 25.11
N VAL A 187 11.81 11.44 24.42
CA VAL A 187 12.86 12.27 25.04
C VAL A 187 12.23 13.22 26.07
N LYS A 188 11.14 13.89 25.70
CA LYS A 188 10.47 14.85 26.60
C LYS A 188 9.88 14.19 27.83
N LYS A 189 9.32 12.99 27.69
CA LYS A 189 8.83 12.18 28.82
C LYS A 189 9.96 11.92 29.83
N VAL A 190 11.13 11.50 29.35
CA VAL A 190 12.30 11.22 30.21
C VAL A 190 12.79 12.50 30.92
N GLU A 191 12.82 13.64 30.24
CA GLU A 191 13.13 14.93 30.85
C GLU A 191 12.17 15.29 31.99
N LEU A 192 10.85 15.11 31.77
CA LEU A 192 9.82 15.41 32.77
C LEU A 192 9.91 14.47 33.97
N GLN A 193 10.12 13.17 33.74
CA GLN A 193 10.34 12.19 34.80
C GLN A 193 11.56 12.55 35.66
N THR A 194 12.69 12.90 35.02
CA THR A 194 13.93 13.27 35.71
C THR A 194 13.76 14.54 36.55
N LYS A 195 13.07 15.55 36.00
CA LYS A 195 12.75 16.79 36.75
C LYS A 195 11.85 16.51 37.95
N ASN A 196 10.80 15.69 37.77
CA ASN A 196 9.93 15.29 38.88
C ASN A 196 10.69 14.56 39.99
N ILE A 197 11.58 13.64 39.66
CA ILE A 197 12.44 12.94 40.65
C ILE A 197 13.36 13.94 41.38
N SER A 198 13.98 14.86 40.66
CA SER A 198 14.86 15.88 41.27
C SER A 198 14.11 16.83 42.21
N SER A 199 12.86 17.19 41.89
CA SER A 199 12.01 18.04 42.71
C SER A 199 11.56 17.35 44.00
N LYS A 200 11.19 16.06 43.92
CA LYS A 200 10.83 15.24 45.09
C LYS A 200 12.00 15.10 46.06
N LYS A 201 13.23 14.90 45.54
CA LYS A 201 14.45 14.86 46.36
C LYS A 201 14.74 16.19 47.07
N LYS A 202 14.50 17.34 46.42
CA LYS A 202 14.65 18.66 47.04
C LYS A 202 13.60 18.92 48.13
N CYS A 203 12.35 18.51 47.92
CA CYS A 203 11.28 18.67 48.92
C CYS A 203 11.52 17.79 50.16
N ALA A 204 12.03 16.56 49.97
CA ALA A 204 12.40 15.68 51.08
C ALA A 204 13.55 16.24 51.94
N PHE A 205 14.48 16.97 51.34
CA PHE A 205 15.58 17.64 52.07
C PHE A 205 15.09 18.85 52.89
N LEU A 206 14.08 19.59 52.40
CA LEU A 206 13.53 20.76 53.11
C LEU A 206 12.57 20.39 54.24
N GLY A 207 11.94 19.20 54.18
CA GLY A 207 11.13 18.66 55.28
C GLY A 207 11.93 18.22 56.52
N PHE A 208 13.27 18.11 56.40
CA PHE A 208 14.16 17.80 57.52
C PHE A 208 14.61 19.05 58.31
N PHE A 209 14.25 20.27 57.87
CA PHE A 209 14.61 21.54 58.52
C PHE A 209 13.42 22.29 59.15
N CYS A 210 12.23 21.68 59.20
CA CYS A 210 11.13 22.20 60.02
C CYS A 210 11.16 21.52 61.40
N ASN A 211 11.92 22.12 62.33
CA ASN A 211 11.72 21.97 63.77
C ASN A 211 10.51 22.80 64.21
#